data_AF-A0A2K3M0T5-F1
#
_entry.id   AF-A0A2K3M0T5-F1
#
_cell.length_a   1.000
_cell.length_b   1.000
_cell.length_c   1.000
_cell.angle_alpha   90.00
_cell.angle_beta   90.00
_cell.angle_gamma   90.00
#
_symmetry.space_group_name_H-M   'P 1'
#
loop_
_entity.id
_entity.type
_entity.pdbx_description
1 polymer ?
#
loop_
_entity_poly.entity_id
_entity_poly.type
_entity_poly.pdbx_seq_one_letter_code
_entity_poly.pdbx_strand_id
1 'polypeptide(L)'
;GCDASILLNGNGTEENERNHPANFGLRDEAIQAIEDIRAIIRVQCPRVVSCADILVIAAREAVRQFGGPDFDVPLGRKDNTKFDIDSPDNLPVPFERTDGVFTSDQDLASNPKTKEIVNRFASNQNEFFNKFANAFVKVSQLDVLTGNQGEIRKSCFAPNNKKKSNVASVVEEVVGIATNM
;
A
#
# COMPACT_ATOMS: atom_id res chain seq x y z
N GLY A 1 4.66 5.08 5.62
CA GLY A 1 4.95 5.88 4.40
C GLY A 1 4.54 5.12 3.14
N CYS A 2 4.92 5.58 1.94
CA CYS A 2 4.72 4.80 0.69
C CYS A 2 5.86 3.78 0.47
N ASP A 3 5.98 2.82 1.38
CA ASP A 3 7.07 1.84 1.47
C ASP A 3 6.57 0.37 1.48
N ALA A 4 5.26 0.20 1.28
CA ALA A 4 4.54 -1.06 1.25
C ALA A 4 4.72 -1.92 2.52
N SER A 5 4.85 -1.28 3.68
CA SER A 5 4.73 -1.91 5.01
C SER A 5 3.39 -2.63 5.18
N ILE A 6 2.29 -2.02 4.71
CA ILE A 6 0.92 -2.56 4.76
C ILE A 6 0.78 -3.94 4.09
N LEU A 7 1.66 -4.25 3.13
CA LEU A 7 1.65 -5.53 2.42
C LEU A 7 2.33 -6.65 3.20
N LEU A 8 3.07 -6.40 4.26
CA LEU A 8 3.71 -7.48 4.99
C LEU A 8 2.65 -8.33 5.73
N ASN A 9 2.94 -9.61 6.00
CA ASN A 9 2.14 -10.49 6.87
C ASN A 9 2.80 -10.68 8.24
N GLY A 10 2.04 -10.44 9.31
CA GLY A 10 2.46 -10.74 10.69
C GLY A 10 2.72 -12.23 10.92
N ASN A 11 3.40 -12.58 12.02
CA ASN A 11 3.79 -13.96 12.33
C ASN A 11 2.80 -14.70 13.26
N GLY A 12 1.51 -14.34 13.25
CA GLY A 12 0.46 -14.96 14.07
C GLY A 12 0.48 -14.57 15.56
N THR A 13 1.63 -14.14 16.09
CA THR A 13 1.78 -13.54 17.43
C THR A 13 2.05 -12.04 17.41
N GLU A 14 2.44 -11.49 16.26
CA GLU A 14 2.74 -10.08 16.08
C GLU A 14 1.58 -9.40 15.34
N GLU A 15 1.13 -8.26 15.86
CA GLU A 15 0.20 -7.38 15.17
C GLU A 15 0.86 -6.89 13.87
N ASN A 16 0.08 -6.91 12.78
CA ASN A 16 0.49 -6.34 11.51
C ASN A 16 -0.41 -5.15 11.21
N GLU A 17 0.08 -4.23 10.38
CA GLU A 17 -0.64 -3.01 10.03
C GLU A 17 -2.06 -3.30 9.49
N ARG A 18 -2.27 -4.41 8.77
CA ARG A 18 -3.58 -4.75 8.18
C ARG A 18 -4.66 -5.00 9.22
N ASN A 19 -4.29 -5.49 10.40
CA ASN A 19 -5.24 -5.79 11.48
C ASN A 19 -5.64 -4.53 12.27
N HIS A 20 -5.00 -3.40 12.02
CA HIS A 20 -5.33 -2.15 12.70
C HIS A 20 -6.78 -1.72 12.38
N PRO A 21 -7.58 -1.24 13.36
CA PRO A 21 -8.97 -0.83 13.13
C PRO A 21 -9.16 0.19 11.99
N ALA A 22 -8.21 1.11 11.81
CA ALA A 22 -8.22 2.08 10.71
C ALA A 22 -8.05 1.45 9.32
N ASN A 23 -7.48 0.25 9.23
CA ASN A 23 -7.30 -0.50 7.98
C ASN A 23 -8.46 -1.48 7.71
N PHE A 24 -9.51 -1.44 8.55
CA PHE A 24 -10.74 -2.19 8.31
C PHE A 24 -11.38 -1.79 6.98
N GLY A 25 -11.58 -2.77 6.09
CA GLY A 25 -12.14 -2.56 4.76
C GLY A 25 -11.13 -2.65 3.62
N LEU A 26 -9.84 -2.82 3.90
CA LEU A 26 -8.89 -3.30 2.90
C LEU A 26 -9.35 -4.67 2.39
N ARG A 27 -9.39 -4.81 1.05
CA ARG A 27 -9.84 -6.03 0.39
C ARG A 27 -8.66 -6.97 0.19
N ASP A 28 -8.80 -8.20 0.67
CA ASP A 28 -7.77 -9.24 0.50
C ASP A 28 -7.49 -9.50 -0.98
N GLU A 29 -8.51 -9.40 -1.85
CA GLU A 29 -8.34 -9.56 -3.29
C GLU A 29 -7.43 -8.48 -3.90
N ALA A 30 -7.55 -7.24 -3.41
CA ALA A 30 -6.71 -6.13 -3.87
C ALA A 30 -5.26 -6.31 -3.40
N ILE A 31 -5.06 -6.80 -2.18
CA ILE A 31 -3.73 -7.12 -1.64
C ILE A 31 -3.09 -8.27 -2.44
N GLN A 32 -3.86 -9.31 -2.74
CA GLN A 32 -3.39 -10.46 -3.52
C GLN A 32 -3.00 -10.06 -4.94
N ALA A 33 -3.78 -9.17 -5.58
CA ALA A 33 -3.46 -8.66 -6.92
C ALA A 33 -2.04 -8.04 -7.01
N ILE A 34 -1.57 -7.40 -5.94
CA ILE A 34 -0.21 -6.82 -5.91
C ILE A 34 0.86 -7.92 -5.93
N GLU A 35 0.68 -9.00 -5.16
CA GLU A 35 1.62 -10.15 -5.19
C GLU A 35 1.59 -10.86 -6.55
N ASP A 36 0.42 -10.98 -7.16
CA ASP A 36 0.26 -11.59 -8.48
C ASP A 36 0.98 -10.79 -9.58
N ILE A 37 0.81 -9.46 -9.60
CA ILE A 37 1.52 -8.56 -10.53
C ILE A 37 3.03 -8.71 -10.34
N ARG A 38 3.49 -8.70 -9.09
CA ARG A 38 4.91 -8.87 -8.74
C ARG A 38 5.45 -10.23 -9.19
N ALA A 39 4.67 -11.30 -9.07
CA ALA A 39 5.05 -12.62 -9.57
C ALA A 39 5.25 -12.62 -11.09
N ILE A 40 4.35 -11.98 -11.85
CA ILE A 40 4.46 -11.83 -13.31
C ILE A 40 5.71 -11.02 -13.69
N ILE A 41 5.90 -9.85 -13.07
CA ILE A 41 7.03 -8.96 -13.36
C ILE A 41 8.37 -9.66 -13.10
N ARG A 42 8.46 -10.46 -12.03
CA ARG A 42 9.70 -11.13 -11.64
C ARG A 42 10.20 -12.15 -12.68
N VAL A 43 9.30 -12.70 -13.50
CA VAL A 43 9.69 -13.61 -14.62
C VAL A 43 10.52 -12.86 -15.65
N GLN A 44 10.20 -11.61 -15.92
CA GLN A 44 10.89 -10.78 -16.92
C GLN A 44 12.08 -10.02 -16.31
N CYS A 45 11.90 -9.48 -15.10
CA CYS A 45 12.86 -8.60 -14.45
C CYS A 45 13.14 -9.05 -13.01
N PRO A 46 13.99 -10.07 -12.80
CA PRO A 46 14.30 -10.56 -11.47
C PRO A 46 14.90 -9.47 -10.58
N ARG A 47 14.24 -9.18 -9.45
CA ARG A 47 14.72 -8.27 -8.39
C ARG A 47 14.91 -6.80 -8.79
N VAL A 48 14.16 -6.31 -9.77
CA VAL A 48 14.25 -4.90 -10.21
C VAL A 48 13.18 -4.03 -9.55
N VAL A 49 11.93 -4.49 -9.55
CA VAL A 49 10.76 -3.67 -9.14
C VAL A 49 10.34 -4.00 -7.71
N SER A 50 10.16 -2.97 -6.86
CA SER A 50 9.68 -3.09 -5.49
C SER A 50 8.17 -3.26 -5.43
N CYS A 51 7.65 -3.81 -4.33
CA CYS A 51 6.21 -3.86 -4.11
C CYS A 51 5.62 -2.46 -3.88
N ALA A 52 6.39 -1.54 -3.30
CA ALA A 52 6.01 -0.13 -3.17
C ALA A 52 5.75 0.54 -4.53
N ASP A 53 6.62 0.33 -5.53
CA ASP A 53 6.38 0.86 -6.88
C ASP A 53 5.22 0.16 -7.59
N ILE A 54 5.06 -1.17 -7.42
CA ILE A 54 3.93 -1.90 -7.99
C ILE A 54 2.60 -1.35 -7.45
N LEU A 55 2.51 -1.06 -6.16
CA LEU A 55 1.31 -0.50 -5.54
C LEU A 55 0.93 0.85 -6.16
N VAL A 56 1.91 1.74 -6.33
CA VAL A 56 1.68 3.08 -6.92
C VAL A 56 1.31 2.98 -8.40
N ILE A 57 1.97 2.11 -9.17
CA ILE A 57 1.66 1.88 -10.58
C ILE A 57 0.26 1.27 -10.72
N ALA A 58 -0.07 0.25 -9.94
CA ALA A 58 -1.38 -0.40 -9.98
C ALA A 58 -2.52 0.59 -9.65
N ALA A 59 -2.32 1.45 -8.65
CA ALA A 59 -3.29 2.49 -8.31
C ALA A 59 -3.47 3.52 -9.44
N ARG A 60 -2.38 3.99 -10.07
CA ARG A 60 -2.45 4.89 -11.23
C ARG A 60 -3.19 4.23 -12.40
N GLU A 61 -2.87 2.97 -12.72
CA GLU A 61 -3.52 2.24 -13.81
C GLU A 61 -4.99 1.95 -13.53
N ALA A 62 -5.38 1.71 -12.28
CA ALA A 62 -6.78 1.59 -11.91
C ALA A 62 -7.52 2.91 -12.22
N VAL A 63 -6.99 4.06 -11.78
CA VAL A 63 -7.58 5.38 -12.08
C VAL A 63 -7.74 5.59 -13.59
N ARG A 64 -6.68 5.31 -14.36
CA ARG A 64 -6.69 5.48 -15.82
C ARG A 64 -7.73 4.56 -16.50
N GLN A 65 -7.84 3.31 -16.07
CA GLN A 65 -8.80 2.34 -16.62
C GLN A 65 -10.27 2.77 -16.38
N PHE A 66 -10.55 3.46 -15.28
CA PHE A 66 -11.88 4.00 -15.00
C PHE A 66 -12.13 5.40 -15.59
N GLY A 67 -11.32 5.83 -16.56
CA GLY A 67 -11.50 7.11 -17.27
C GLY A 67 -10.96 8.33 -16.53
N GLY A 68 -10.11 8.13 -15.52
CA GLY A 68 -9.40 9.19 -14.83
C GLY A 68 -8.25 9.78 -15.65
N PRO A 69 -7.52 10.76 -15.09
CA PRO A 69 -6.39 11.37 -15.78
C PRO A 69 -5.26 10.38 -16.01
N ASP A 70 -4.56 10.55 -17.13
CA ASP A 70 -3.28 9.88 -17.37
C ASP A 70 -2.13 10.79 -16.93
N PHE A 71 -1.25 10.27 -16.10
CA PHE A 71 -0.12 11.00 -15.53
C PHE A 71 0.97 10.03 -15.09
N ASP A 72 2.22 10.52 -15.09
CA ASP A 72 3.37 9.75 -14.65
C ASP A 72 3.54 9.79 -13.14
N VAL A 73 4.02 8.69 -12.59
CA VAL A 73 4.38 8.55 -11.17
C VAL A 73 5.89 8.31 -11.05
N PRO A 74 6.61 9.05 -10.18
CA PRO A 74 8.01 8.77 -9.91
C PRO A 74 8.18 7.34 -9.39
N LEU A 75 9.27 6.67 -9.76
CA LEU A 75 9.61 5.30 -9.36
C LEU A 75 10.95 5.27 -8.60
N GLY A 76 11.32 4.11 -8.08
CA GLY A 76 12.57 3.87 -7.36
C GLY A 76 12.37 3.67 -5.85
N ARG A 77 11.12 3.47 -5.41
CA ARG A 77 10.83 3.18 -4.00
C ARG A 77 11.41 1.82 -3.61
N LYS A 78 11.80 1.69 -2.35
CA LYS A 78 12.21 0.44 -1.72
C LYS A 78 11.15 -0.01 -0.74
N ASP A 79 11.13 -1.33 -0.54
CA ASP A 79 10.24 -1.98 0.38
C ASP A 79 10.76 -1.88 1.81
N ASN A 80 9.87 -1.57 2.76
CA ASN A 80 10.16 -1.66 4.17
C ASN A 80 10.30 -3.13 4.61
N THR A 81 11.09 -3.37 5.65
CA THR A 81 11.32 -4.69 6.25
C THR A 81 10.54 -4.91 7.54
N LYS A 82 9.85 -3.87 8.02
CA LYS A 82 9.02 -3.88 9.23
C LYS A 82 7.66 -3.30 8.91
N PHE A 83 6.68 -3.68 9.73
CA PHE A 83 5.35 -3.07 9.75
C PHE A 83 5.41 -1.79 10.57
N ASP A 84 4.51 -0.86 10.26
CA ASP A 84 4.27 0.33 11.06
C ASP A 84 2.91 0.17 11.74
N ILE A 85 2.91 -0.13 13.04
CA ILE A 85 1.69 -0.40 13.81
C ILE A 85 1.06 0.88 14.39
N ASP A 86 1.85 1.95 14.52
CA ASP A 86 1.42 3.20 15.16
C ASP A 86 0.96 4.25 14.12
N SER A 87 1.46 4.18 12.88
CA SER A 87 1.05 5.13 11.83
C SER A 87 -0.47 5.23 11.61
N PRO A 88 -1.28 4.17 11.75
CA PRO A 88 -2.72 4.29 11.56
C PRO A 88 -3.50 4.89 12.73
N ASP A 89 -2.87 5.15 13.89
CA ASP A 89 -3.56 5.67 15.10
C ASP A 89 -4.19 7.05 14.90
N ASN A 90 -3.64 7.85 13.98
CA ASN A 90 -4.13 9.19 13.66
C ASN A 90 -5.16 9.21 12.51
N LEU A 91 -5.59 8.03 12.03
CA LEU A 91 -6.59 7.95 10.96
C LEU A 91 -8.00 7.85 11.55
N PRO A 92 -8.97 8.59 10.99
CA PRO A 92 -10.37 8.41 11.37
C PRO A 92 -10.81 6.98 11.04
N VAL A 93 -11.51 6.36 11.98
CA VAL A 93 -12.05 5.02 11.77
C VAL A 93 -13.16 5.05 10.70
N PRO A 94 -13.29 4.01 9.87
CA PRO A 94 -14.21 3.99 8.72
C PRO A 94 -15.70 3.87 9.10
N PHE A 95 -16.09 4.24 10.33
CA PHE A 95 -17.42 4.06 10.89
C PHE A 95 -18.14 5.37 11.24
N GLU A 96 -17.48 6.52 11.13
CA GLU A 96 -18.12 7.82 11.37
C GLU A 96 -18.90 8.28 10.13
N ARG A 97 -20.22 8.02 10.11
CA ARG A 97 -21.11 8.35 9.00
C ARG A 97 -22.23 9.30 9.44
N THR A 98 -22.61 10.20 8.53
CA THR A 98 -23.86 10.96 8.57
C THR A 98 -24.61 10.70 7.26
N ASP A 99 -25.84 10.18 7.32
CA ASP A 99 -26.72 9.98 6.16
C ASP A 99 -26.10 9.25 4.95
N GLY A 100 -25.27 8.23 5.22
CA GLY A 100 -24.65 7.39 4.18
C GLY A 100 -23.37 7.94 3.56
N VAL A 101 -22.89 9.10 4.03
CA VAL A 101 -21.61 9.72 3.64
C VAL A 101 -20.71 9.85 4.87
N PHE A 102 -19.40 9.78 4.72
CA PHE A 102 -18.48 9.97 5.85
C PHE A 102 -18.51 11.43 6.32
N THR A 103 -18.42 11.66 7.64
CA THR A 103 -18.39 13.03 8.20
C THR A 103 -17.28 13.86 7.56
N SER A 104 -16.12 13.25 7.29
CA SER A 104 -14.99 13.89 6.60
C SER A 104 -15.36 14.43 5.22
N ASP A 105 -16.18 13.72 4.46
CA ASP A 105 -16.60 14.17 3.12
C ASP A 105 -17.58 15.33 3.20
N GLN A 106 -18.52 15.26 4.15
CA GLN A 106 -19.50 16.32 4.39
C GLN A 106 -18.83 17.60 4.92
N ASP A 107 -17.79 17.45 5.74
CA ASP A 107 -16.98 18.56 6.24
C ASP A 107 -16.24 19.27 5.10
N LEU A 108 -15.71 18.54 4.10
CA LEU A 108 -15.09 19.17 2.94
C LEU A 108 -16.07 20.09 2.19
N ALA A 109 -17.32 19.67 2.04
CA ALA A 109 -18.35 20.42 1.31
C ALA A 109 -18.94 21.59 2.12
N SER A 110 -18.99 21.48 3.44
CA SER A 110 -19.62 22.48 4.31
C SER A 110 -18.64 23.51 4.89
N ASN A 111 -17.38 23.14 5.09
CA ASN A 111 -16.37 24.00 5.70
C ASN A 111 -16.01 25.19 4.80
N PRO A 112 -16.05 26.44 5.30
CA PRO A 112 -15.76 27.64 4.51
C PRO A 112 -14.39 27.64 3.82
N LYS A 113 -13.40 26.91 4.35
CA LYS A 113 -12.04 26.84 3.79
C LYS A 113 -11.93 25.91 2.58
N THR A 114 -12.79 24.91 2.47
CA THR A 114 -12.71 23.85 1.45
C THR A 114 -13.88 23.86 0.48
N LYS A 115 -15.03 24.43 0.88
CA LYS A 115 -16.26 24.48 0.08
C LYS A 115 -16.07 25.07 -1.32
N GLU A 116 -15.28 26.12 -1.46
CA GLU A 116 -15.01 26.71 -2.78
C GLU A 116 -14.23 25.75 -3.69
N ILE A 117 -13.27 25.01 -3.14
CA ILE A 117 -12.50 24.00 -3.88
C ILE A 117 -13.43 22.88 -4.34
N VAL A 118 -14.34 22.42 -3.47
CA VAL A 118 -15.34 21.40 -3.82
C VAL A 118 -16.24 21.86 -4.95
N ASN A 119 -16.80 23.08 -4.87
CA ASN A 119 -17.65 23.65 -5.93
C ASN A 119 -16.90 23.77 -7.26
N ARG A 120 -15.61 24.10 -7.20
CA ARG A 120 -14.77 24.24 -8.39
C ARG A 120 -14.53 22.89 -9.06
N PHE A 121 -14.19 21.86 -8.29
CA PHE A 121 -14.01 20.50 -8.81
C PHE A 121 -15.32 19.91 -9.34
N ALA A 122 -16.46 20.21 -8.69
CA ALA A 122 -17.78 19.77 -9.14
C ALA A 122 -18.20 20.40 -10.49
N SER A 123 -17.79 21.63 -10.76
CA SER A 123 -18.11 22.35 -11.99
C SER A 123 -17.07 22.19 -13.11
N ASN A 124 -15.85 21.74 -12.79
CA ASN A 124 -14.78 21.59 -13.75
C ASN A 124 -13.97 20.30 -13.50
N GLN A 125 -14.35 19.24 -14.22
CA GLN A 125 -13.67 17.94 -14.16
C GLN A 125 -12.20 18.01 -14.57
N ASN A 126 -11.83 18.86 -15.54
CA ASN A 126 -10.44 18.99 -15.97
C ASN A 126 -9.56 19.59 -14.86
N GLU A 127 -10.10 20.55 -14.11
CA GLU A 127 -9.40 21.11 -12.95
C GLU A 127 -9.27 20.07 -11.83
N PHE A 128 -10.34 19.32 -11.55
CA PHE A 128 -10.28 18.19 -10.62
C PHE A 128 -9.20 17.19 -11.02
N PHE A 129 -9.18 16.74 -12.28
CA PHE A 129 -8.21 15.77 -12.79
C PHE A 129 -6.76 16.28 -12.71
N ASN A 130 -6.52 17.54 -13.05
CA ASN A 130 -5.20 18.16 -12.91
C ASN A 130 -4.76 18.19 -11.44
N LYS A 131 -5.64 18.61 -10.51
CA LYS A 131 -5.32 18.64 -9.09
C LYS A 131 -5.16 17.25 -8.49
N PHE A 132 -5.96 16.29 -8.94
CA PHE A 132 -5.88 14.88 -8.56
C PHE A 132 -4.52 14.29 -8.93
N ALA A 133 -4.08 14.43 -10.19
CA ALA A 133 -2.78 13.93 -10.65
C ALA A 133 -1.63 14.52 -9.82
N ASN A 134 -1.63 15.83 -9.59
CA ASN A 134 -0.63 16.50 -8.77
C ASN A 134 -0.63 16.02 -7.30
N ALA A 135 -1.81 15.85 -6.71
CA ALA A 135 -1.95 15.36 -5.35
C ALA A 135 -1.50 13.91 -5.23
N PHE A 136 -1.88 13.05 -6.18
CA PHE A 136 -1.47 11.64 -6.24
C PHE A 136 0.06 11.51 -6.31
N VAL A 137 0.71 12.27 -7.20
CA VAL A 137 2.18 12.27 -7.31
C VAL A 137 2.83 12.69 -5.99
N LYS A 138 2.29 13.70 -5.30
CA LYS A 138 2.80 14.13 -4.00
C LYS A 138 2.62 13.06 -2.92
N VAL A 139 1.42 12.51 -2.79
CA VAL A 139 1.11 11.45 -1.81
C VAL A 139 2.00 10.24 -2.04
N SER A 140 2.20 9.84 -3.30
CA SER A 140 3.05 8.70 -3.65
C SER A 140 4.51 8.85 -3.21
N GLN A 141 4.96 10.05 -2.85
CA GLN A 141 6.34 10.33 -2.44
C GLN A 141 6.50 10.57 -0.94
N LEU A 142 5.44 10.36 -0.15
CA LEU A 142 5.50 10.54 1.30
C LEU A 142 6.30 9.41 1.96
N ASP A 143 7.29 9.78 2.76
CA ASP A 143 8.13 8.89 3.59
C ASP A 143 8.57 7.62 2.85
N VAL A 144 9.04 7.79 1.61
CA VAL A 144 9.53 6.71 0.77
C VAL A 144 10.94 6.28 1.17
N LEU A 145 11.23 4.99 1.02
CA LEU A 145 12.58 4.45 1.14
C LEU A 145 13.26 4.46 -0.23
N THR A 146 14.53 4.87 -0.30
CA THR A 146 15.31 4.91 -1.55
C THR A 146 16.72 4.36 -1.35
N GLY A 147 17.45 4.09 -2.43
CA GLY A 147 18.83 3.61 -2.38
C GLY A 147 18.96 2.34 -1.51
N ASN A 148 19.69 2.45 -0.39
CA ASN A 148 19.95 1.36 0.55
C ASN A 148 19.05 1.38 1.80
N GLN A 149 18.01 2.23 1.85
CA GLN A 149 17.13 2.38 3.01
C GLN A 149 16.11 1.24 3.17
N GLY A 150 15.95 0.41 2.14
CA GLY A 150 15.04 -0.73 2.13
C GLY A 150 15.51 -1.79 1.14
N GLU A 151 14.60 -2.66 0.72
CA GLU A 151 14.93 -3.76 -0.19
C GLU A 151 14.02 -3.86 -1.40
N ILE A 152 14.35 -4.78 -2.31
CA ILE A 152 13.40 -5.29 -3.32
C ILE A 152 12.99 -6.68 -2.85
N ARG A 153 11.74 -6.82 -2.42
CA ARG A 153 11.22 -8.04 -1.80
C ARG A 153 11.06 -9.20 -2.78
N LYS A 154 11.38 -10.41 -2.30
CA LYS A 154 11.12 -11.69 -2.97
C LYS A 154 9.68 -12.17 -2.82
N SER A 155 8.88 -11.56 -1.95
CA SER A 155 7.42 -11.64 -1.91
C SER A 155 6.96 -10.40 -1.19
N CYS A 156 5.90 -9.75 -1.66
CA CYS A 156 5.38 -8.55 -1.02
C CYS A 156 4.92 -8.82 0.41
N PHE A 157 4.67 -10.07 0.77
CA PHE A 157 4.13 -10.45 2.08
C PHE A 157 5.21 -10.75 3.13
N ALA A 158 6.49 -10.73 2.78
CA ALA A 158 7.57 -11.00 3.75
C ALA A 158 8.86 -10.24 3.42
N PRO A 159 9.61 -9.80 4.45
CA PRO A 159 10.98 -9.34 4.26
C PRO A 159 11.88 -10.49 3.77
N ASN A 160 12.88 -10.20 2.95
CA ASN A 160 13.78 -11.20 2.37
C ASN A 160 14.54 -12.01 3.43
N ASN A 161 14.88 -11.35 4.54
CA ASN A 161 15.66 -11.92 5.63
C ASN A 161 14.83 -11.97 6.92
N LYS A 162 13.67 -12.65 6.90
CA LYS A 162 13.02 -13.03 8.17
C LYS A 162 14.03 -13.87 8.96
N LYS A 163 14.40 -13.43 10.18
CA LYS A 163 15.03 -14.33 11.14
C LYS A 163 14.08 -15.52 11.29
N LYS A 164 14.50 -16.72 10.88
CA LYS A 164 13.72 -17.92 11.15
C LYS A 164 13.49 -17.93 12.65
N SER A 165 12.22 -17.91 13.07
CA SER A 165 11.87 -18.36 14.41
C SER A 165 12.54 -19.73 14.58
N ASN A 166 13.15 -19.98 15.74
CA ASN A 166 13.80 -21.26 16.05
C ASN A 166 12.90 -22.46 15.77
N VAL A 167 11.58 -22.28 15.74
CA VAL A 167 10.60 -23.32 15.41
C VAL A 167 10.63 -23.70 13.92
N ALA A 168 10.78 -22.73 13.02
CA ALA A 168 10.83 -22.96 11.57
C ALA A 168 12.17 -23.58 11.12
N SER A 169 13.27 -23.26 11.80
CA SER A 169 14.57 -23.89 11.53
C SER A 169 14.61 -25.34 12.01
N VAL A 170 13.97 -25.64 13.15
CA VAL A 170 13.90 -27.01 13.66
C VAL A 170 13.05 -27.90 12.76
N VAL A 171 11.91 -27.43 12.23
CA VAL A 171 11.11 -28.26 11.31
C VAL A 171 11.82 -28.55 9.99
N GLU A 172 12.59 -27.62 9.43
CA GLU A 172 13.40 -27.91 8.23
C GLU A 172 14.54 -28.89 8.51
N GLU A 173 15.16 -28.83 9.70
CA GLU A 173 16.19 -29.78 10.12
C GLU A 173 15.61 -31.18 10.36
N VAL A 174 14.43 -31.28 10.99
CA VAL A 174 13.76 -32.56 11.26
C VAL A 174 13.19 -33.18 9.97
N VAL A 175 12.67 -32.38 9.03
CA VAL A 175 12.23 -32.87 7.71
C VAL A 175 13.42 -33.30 6.85
N GLY A 176 14.57 -32.64 6.97
CA GLY A 176 15.83 -33.05 6.34
C GLY A 176 16.39 -34.38 6.87
N ILE A 177 16.11 -34.73 8.13
CA ILE A 177 16.48 -36.02 8.72
C ILE A 177 15.53 -37.13 8.25
N ALA A 178 14.23 -36.85 8.12
CA ALA A 178 13.21 -37.83 7.71
C ALA A 178 13.26 -38.21 6.22
N THR A 179 13.91 -37.41 5.37
CA THR A 179 14.04 -37.67 3.92
C THR A 179 15.31 -38.40 3.52
N ASN A 180 16.20 -38.69 4.49
CA ASN A 180 17.45 -39.43 4.31
C ASN A 180 17.47 -40.78 5.04
N MET A 181 16.30 -41.35 5.37
CA MET A 181 16.14 -42.74 5.86
C MET A 181 15.39 -43.58 4.83
#